data_AF-A0A3D5U9S7-F1
#
_entry.id   AF-A0A3D5U9S7-F1
#
_cell.length_a   1.000
_cell.length_b   1.000
_cell.length_c   1.000
_cell.angle_alpha   90.00
_cell.angle_beta   90.00
_cell.angle_gamma   90.00
#
_symmetry.space_group_name_H-M   'P 1'
#
loop_
_entity.id
_entity.type
_entity.pdbx_description
1 polymer ?
#
loop_
_entity_poly.entity_id
_entity_poly.type
_entity_poly.pdbx_seq_one_letter_code
_entity_poly.pdbx_strand_id
1 'polypeptide(L)'
;VIAQGGGPTAVINQSMVGAALESRKFPQVTRVYGALYGVHGIINEEFIDLTQETTHNLEQVANTPSSALLSTRDKPDEAYCKEIFKVLKAH
;
A
#
# COMPACT_ATOMS: atom_id res chain seq x y z
N VAL A 1 3.12 -6.05 -0.55
CA VAL A 1 3.06 -4.59 -0.32
C VAL A 1 1.98 -3.99 -1.21
N ILE A 2 1.17 -3.06 -0.68
CA ILE A 2 0.14 -2.31 -1.42
C ILE A 2 0.58 -0.84 -1.44
N ALA A 3 0.48 -0.19 -2.59
CA ALA A 3 0.79 1.23 -2.75
C ALA A 3 -0.31 1.90 -3.57
N GLN A 4 -0.67 3.14 -3.22
CA GLN A 4 -1.58 3.98 -3.99
C GLN A 4 -0.74 4.99 -4.79
N GLY A 5 -1.01 5.11 -6.10
CA GLY A 5 -0.27 5.98 -7.00
C GLY A 5 -1.19 6.81 -7.87
N GLY A 6 -0.75 8.01 -8.26
CA GLY A 6 -1.54 8.94 -9.07
C GLY A 6 -2.53 9.78 -8.27
N GLY A 7 -3.58 10.25 -8.95
CA GLY A 7 -4.58 11.12 -8.33
C GLY A 7 -5.51 10.36 -7.37
N PRO A 8 -5.78 10.89 -6.16
CA PRO A 8 -6.75 10.29 -5.24
C PRO A 8 -8.15 10.23 -5.87
N THR A 9 -8.93 9.19 -5.52
CA THR A 9 -10.33 9.05 -5.94
C THR A 9 -11.24 8.87 -4.72
N ALA A 10 -12.55 8.94 -4.92
CA ALA A 10 -13.52 8.72 -3.84
C ALA A 10 -13.51 7.27 -3.29
N VAL A 11 -12.93 6.31 -4.02
CA VAL A 11 -13.09 4.86 -3.73
C VAL A 11 -11.77 4.09 -3.70
N ILE A 12 -10.61 4.73 -3.90
CA ILE A 12 -9.31 4.04 -3.96
C ILE A 12 -8.97 3.30 -2.66
N ASN A 13 -9.48 3.76 -1.51
CA ASN A 13 -9.31 3.09 -0.24
C ASN A 13 -10.07 1.76 -0.16
N GLN A 14 -11.21 1.62 -0.85
CA GLN A 14 -11.93 0.35 -0.91
C GLN A 14 -11.10 -0.74 -1.61
N SER A 15 -10.38 -0.37 -2.68
CA SER A 15 -9.48 -1.28 -3.37
C SER A 15 -8.30 -1.71 -2.48
N MET A 16 -7.68 -0.76 -1.77
CA MET A 16 -6.60 -1.04 -0.82
C MET A 16 -7.06 -1.97 0.31
N VAL A 17 -8.20 -1.66 0.94
CA VAL A 17 -8.76 -2.45 2.04
C VAL A 17 -9.18 -3.83 1.58
N GLY A 18 -9.84 -3.93 0.41
CA GLY A 18 -10.22 -5.20 -0.18
C GLY A 18 -9.00 -6.10 -0.42
N ALA A 19 -7.92 -5.55 -1.00
CA ALA A 19 -6.68 -6.29 -1.19
C ALA A 19 -6.05 -6.73 0.14
N ALA A 20 -6.05 -5.87 1.17
CA ALA A 20 -5.48 -6.19 2.48
C ALA A 20 -6.27 -7.31 3.20
N LEU A 21 -7.60 -7.19 3.25
CA LEU A 21 -8.47 -8.18 3.90
C LEU A 21 -8.47 -9.52 3.17
N GLU A 22 -8.49 -9.51 1.84
CA GLU A 22 -8.44 -10.75 1.05
C GLU A 22 -7.08 -11.45 1.22
N SER A 23 -5.98 -10.70 1.20
CA SER A 23 -4.63 -11.25 1.40
C SER A 23 -4.48 -12.00 2.73
N ARG A 24 -5.12 -11.51 3.80
CA ARG A 24 -5.10 -12.13 5.14
C ARG A 24 -5.76 -13.51 5.19
N LYS A 25 -6.55 -13.90 4.18
CA LYS A 25 -7.20 -15.22 4.10
C LYS A 25 -6.24 -16.32 3.63
N PHE A 26 -5.08 -15.94 3.08
CA PHE A 26 -4.10 -16.87 2.53
C PHE A 26 -2.96 -17.13 3.53
N PRO A 27 -2.79 -18.36 4.04
CA PRO A 27 -1.77 -18.67 5.05
C PRO A 27 -0.34 -18.39 4.62
N GLN A 28 -0.06 -18.41 3.31
CA GLN A 28 1.26 -18.07 2.75
C GLN A 28 1.58 -16.56 2.82
N VAL A 29 0.59 -15.71 3.06
CA VAL A 29 0.79 -14.27 3.27
C VAL A 29 0.91 -14.01 4.77
N THR A 30 2.13 -13.77 5.22
CA THR A 30 2.42 -13.57 6.65
C THR A 30 2.19 -12.14 7.10
N ARG A 31 2.37 -11.16 6.20
CA ARG A 31 2.18 -9.73 6.46
C ARG A 31 1.68 -9.00 5.22
N VAL A 32 0.92 -7.94 5.45
CA VAL A 32 0.45 -7.00 4.43
C VAL A 32 0.94 -5.61 4.80
N TYR A 33 1.88 -5.08 4.02
CA TYR A 33 2.36 -3.72 4.18
C TYR A 33 1.64 -2.74 3.24
N GLY A 34 1.32 -1.55 3.73
CA GLY A 34 0.95 -0.38 2.94
C GLY A 34 2.14 0.58 2.82
N ALA A 35 2.50 1.01 1.62
CA ALA A 35 3.57 1.98 1.39
C ALA A 35 3.00 3.40 1.39
N LEU A 36 3.52 4.26 2.27
CA LEU A 36 3.16 5.67 2.28
C LEU A 36 3.71 6.38 1.02
N TYR A 37 3.01 7.38 0.50
CA TYR A 37 3.47 8.18 -0.65
C TYR A 37 3.72 7.38 -1.96
N GLY A 38 3.11 6.20 -2.11
CA GLY A 38 3.22 5.38 -3.31
C GLY A 38 4.61 4.75 -3.48
N VAL A 39 5.13 4.76 -4.71
CA VAL A 39 6.46 4.19 -5.02
C VAL A 39 7.61 4.91 -4.32
N HIS A 40 7.40 6.17 -3.94
CA HIS A 40 8.36 6.98 -3.18
C HIS A 40 8.63 6.39 -1.80
N GLY A 41 7.58 6.08 -1.03
CA GLY A 41 7.77 5.45 0.27
C GLY A 41 8.26 4.01 0.18
N ILE A 42 8.09 3.31 -0.96
CA ILE A 42 8.78 2.03 -1.14
C ILE A 42 10.29 2.23 -1.12
N ILE A 43 10.84 3.21 -1.85
CA ILE A 43 12.29 3.45 -1.84
C ILE A 43 12.78 3.91 -0.47
N ASN A 44 12.00 4.72 0.24
CA ASN A 44 12.37 5.23 1.56
C ASN A 44 12.04 4.26 2.71
N GLU A 45 11.53 3.06 2.41
CA GLU A 45 11.11 2.07 3.39
C GLU A 45 10.03 2.57 4.38
N GLU A 46 9.18 3.49 3.92
CA GLU A 46 8.07 4.08 4.67
C GLU A 46 6.82 3.18 4.59
N PHE A 47 6.83 2.12 5.38
CA PHE A 47 5.75 1.14 5.44
C PHE A 47 4.91 1.23 6.71
N ILE A 48 3.61 1.00 6.56
CA ILE A 48 2.69 0.67 7.66
C ILE A 48 2.28 -0.80 7.57
N ASP A 49 2.20 -1.48 8.71
CA ASP A 49 1.79 -2.89 8.76
C ASP A 49 0.26 -3.00 8.89
N LEU A 50 -0.42 -3.17 7.75
CA LEU A 50 -1.88 -3.32 7.68
C LEU A 50 -2.37 -4.62 8.31
N THR A 51 -1.49 -5.59 8.57
CA THR A 51 -1.83 -6.83 9.27
C THR A 51 -2.23 -6.58 10.72
N GLN A 52 -1.65 -5.53 11.33
CA GLN A 52 -1.91 -5.17 12.72
C GLN A 52 -3.23 -4.43 12.91
N GLU A 53 -3.82 -3.91 11.83
CA GLU A 53 -5.09 -3.21 11.91
C GLU A 53 -6.28 -4.17 12.03
N THR A 54 -7.29 -3.72 12.77
CA THR A 54 -8.55 -4.44 12.89
C THR A 54 -9.34 -4.35 11.58
N THR A 55 -10.14 -5.38 11.27
CA THR A 55 -11.07 -5.33 10.13
C THR A 55 -11.97 -4.10 10.20
N HIS A 56 -12.45 -3.77 11.41
CA HIS A 56 -13.28 -2.58 11.64
C HIS A 56 -12.57 -1.28 11.23
N ASN A 57 -11.33 -1.06 11.67
CA ASN A 57 -10.57 0.14 11.30
C ASN A 57 -10.34 0.22 9.79
N LEU A 58 -9.97 -0.90 9.16
CA LEU A 58 -9.80 -0.97 7.72
C LEU A 58 -11.09 -0.64 6.98
N GLU A 59 -12.24 -1.16 7.41
CA GLU A 59 -13.54 -0.82 6.83
C GLU A 59 -13.94 0.65 7.05
N GLN A 60 -13.58 1.27 8.18
CA GLN A 60 -13.76 2.72 8.35
C GLN A 60 -12.93 3.50 7.33
N VAL A 61 -11.66 3.12 7.12
CA VAL A 61 -10.79 3.74 6.10
C VAL A 61 -11.34 3.53 4.69
N ALA A 62 -11.90 2.36 4.37
CA ALA A 62 -12.52 2.09 3.08
C ALA A 62 -13.64 3.08 2.73
N ASN A 63 -14.33 3.62 3.74
CA ASN A 63 -15.40 4.59 3.59
C ASN A 63 -14.92 6.05 3.55
N THR A 64 -13.61 6.31 3.58
CA THR A 64 -13.05 7.65 3.45
C THR A 64 -12.61 7.93 2.01
N PRO A 65 -12.88 9.13 1.47
CA PRO A 65 -12.38 9.50 0.15
C PRO A 65 -10.87 9.79 0.20
N SER A 66 -10.27 9.95 -0.98
CA SER A 66 -8.83 10.16 -1.16
C SER A 66 -7.99 8.92 -0.90
N SER A 67 -6.66 9.07 -0.94
CA SER A 67 -5.70 7.97 -0.72
C SER A 67 -5.24 7.95 0.73
N ALA A 68 -5.63 6.92 1.49
CA ALA A 68 -5.25 6.76 2.90
C ALA A 68 -3.76 6.49 3.08
N LEU A 69 -3.10 5.86 2.10
CA LEU A 69 -1.65 5.69 2.10
C LEU A 69 -0.90 6.91 1.54
N LEU A 70 -1.61 8.03 1.31
CA LEU A 70 -1.09 9.15 0.54
C LEU A 70 -0.71 8.68 -0.88
N SER A 71 -0.29 9.60 -1.73
CA SER A 71 0.06 9.25 -3.11
C SER A 71 0.96 10.32 -3.70
N THR A 72 1.78 9.91 -4.67
CA THR A 72 2.64 10.80 -5.47
C THR A 72 2.33 10.62 -6.96
N ARG A 73 2.90 11.50 -7.79
CA ARG A 73 2.83 11.41 -9.25
C ARG A 73 4.15 10.94 -9.86
N ASP A 74 4.98 10.29 -9.05
CA ASP A 74 6.26 9.73 -9.47
C ASP A 74 6.02 8.73 -10.61
N LYS A 75 6.84 8.87 -11.65
CA LYS A 75 6.88 7.95 -12.79
C LYS A 75 8.23 7.23 -12.75
N PRO A 76 8.31 6.01 -12.21
CA PRO A 76 9.55 5.28 -12.12
C PRO A 76 10.15 5.03 -13.51
N ASP A 77 11.44 5.32 -13.65
CA ASP A 77 12.25 4.84 -14.76
C ASP A 77 12.86 3.47 -14.41
N GLU A 78 13.72 2.93 -15.27
CA GLU A 78 14.33 1.62 -15.06
C GLU A 78 15.21 1.57 -13.80
N ALA A 79 15.98 2.62 -13.52
CA ALA A 79 16.86 2.67 -12.35
C ALA A 79 16.04 2.73 -11.06
N TYR A 80 14.98 3.56 -11.04
CA TYR A 80 14.03 3.64 -9.95
C TYR A 80 13.38 2.26 -9.70
N CYS A 81 12.92 1.57 -10.75
CA CYS A 81 12.33 0.23 -10.60
C CYS A 81 13.30 -0.79 -10.00
N LYS A 82 14.60 -0.71 -10.34
CA LYS A 82 15.63 -1.59 -9.75
C LYS A 82 15.78 -1.35 -8.24
N GLU A 83 15.78 -0.10 -7.79
CA GLU A 83 15.83 0.21 -6.36
C GLU A 83 14.53 -0.23 -5.63
N ILE A 84 13.36 -0.03 -6.25
CA ILE A 84 12.08 -0.55 -5.72
C ILE A 84 12.18 -2.06 -5.50
N PHE A 85 12.64 -2.83 -6.49
CA PHE A 85 12.78 -4.29 -6.35
C PHE A 85 13.81 -4.70 -5.31
N LYS A 86 14.87 -3.92 -5.12
CA LYS A 86 15.87 -4.17 -4.08
C LYS A 86 15.25 -4.05 -2.68
N VAL A 87 14.50 -2.97 -2.43
CA VAL A 87 13.77 -2.81 -1.15
C VAL A 87 12.76 -3.94 -0.96
N LEU A 88 11.92 -4.22 -1.97
CA LEU A 88 10.90 -5.27 -1.88
C LEU A 88 11.45 -6.68 -1.68
N LYS A 89 12.74 -6.94 -1.95
CA LYS A 89 13.39 -8.23 -1.66
C LYS A 89 13.90 -8.31 -0.22
N ALA A 90 14.10 -7.18 0.45
CA ALA A 90 14.57 -7.12 1.83
C ALA A 90 13.43 -7.27 2.85
N HIS A 91 12.18 -7.05 2.43
CA HIS A 91 10.95 -7.14 3.22
C HIS A 91 10.05 -8.28 2.74
#